data_AF-A0A9W3BGU0-F1
#
_entry.id   AF-A0A9W3BGU0-F1
#
_cell.length_a   1.000
_cell.length_b   1.000
_cell.length_c   1.000
_cell.angle_alpha   90.00
_cell.angle_beta   90.00
_cell.angle_gamma   90.00
#
_symmetry.space_group_name_H-M   'P 1'
#
loop_
_entity.id
_entity.type
_entity.pdbx_description
1 polymer ?
#
loop_
_entity_poly.entity_id
_entity_poly.type
_entity_poly.pdbx_seq_one_letter_code
_entity_poly.pdbx_strand_id
1 'polypeptide(L)'
;MNVLTNISLLNNFNKFCLRLFRNLRTAPTETSFTNRSHLCGELRSHNAGENVTLCGWLQFHRLNGAFIVLRDWCGSVQLILPKNIIEEYKSLPLESVLEVKGTVSLRPQGLENKKMATGDIEVNVSELKLLNMCMSSLPFEVQSFNQVKESLRIKHRYLELRLPHLQQVLRLRSKFVMSVRDYLANKNGFVEVETPTLFRRTPGGAREFVVPTHTPGKFYSLPQSPQQFKQLLMVGALDRYFQIARCYRDEGTKPDRQPEFTQIDLEMSFVDQEGVISLIEDMLQEAWPEECGPITLPFPRLNYHEVITSYGVDKPDLRFQWKILHLKPEHFDSVQGIFQKYLTSEGLTLQVLRIPEGAKHLSNKEVEEIKTASSLKVADDSVKVFQCKIKEDGSWSSGLSRHLDDTSRCRINSLSGAEPGDLLIFAGGPKFNPHLILGQIRLNTANLLESKGIKVREDGFQFLWVDNFPLFLPKENGGEGLESAHHPFTAPHSEDLNHLYSKPELVRGQHYDLVLNGNEIGGGSIRIHDSKLQRYILSDILKEDISELEHLLFALDCGAPPHGGIALGLDRLIAIMCKKDSIRDVIAFPKIMGGKDPLSDSPASISQADMDYYHLKLKTQDGHSE
;
A
#
# COMPACT_ATOMS: atom_id res chain seq x y z
N MET A 1 41.01 51.77 -31.63
CA MET A 1 40.77 50.62 -30.72
C MET A 1 39.59 50.80 -29.75
N ASN A 2 39.06 52.00 -29.50
CA ASN A 2 37.98 52.21 -28.50
C ASN A 2 36.52 52.10 -29.00
N VAL A 3 36.28 51.88 -30.29
CA VAL A 3 34.90 51.77 -30.83
C VAL A 3 34.40 50.31 -30.82
N LEU A 4 35.28 49.34 -31.01
CA LEU A 4 34.93 47.91 -31.05
C LEU A 4 34.62 47.33 -29.66
N THR A 5 35.27 47.85 -28.61
CA THR A 5 35.02 47.46 -27.20
C THR A 5 33.66 47.94 -26.69
N ASN A 6 33.18 49.11 -27.14
CA ASN A 6 31.86 49.62 -26.74
C ASN A 6 30.71 48.83 -27.39
N ILE A 7 30.89 48.31 -28.60
CA ILE A 7 29.87 47.48 -29.28
C ILE A 7 29.76 46.10 -28.63
N SER A 8 30.87 45.50 -28.16
CA SER A 8 30.83 44.22 -27.45
C SER A 8 30.21 44.34 -26.06
N LEU A 9 30.44 45.45 -25.36
CA LEU A 9 29.82 45.77 -24.07
C LEU A 9 28.30 45.99 -24.21
N LEU A 10 27.85 46.74 -25.22
CA LEU A 10 26.41 46.91 -25.50
C LEU A 10 25.72 45.61 -25.91
N ASN A 11 26.38 44.75 -26.70
CA ASN A 11 25.84 43.43 -27.07
C ASN A 11 25.77 42.46 -25.88
N ASN A 12 26.74 42.52 -24.96
CA ASN A 12 26.71 41.73 -23.73
C ASN A 12 25.66 42.27 -22.75
N PHE A 13 25.46 43.58 -22.66
CA PHE A 13 24.41 44.19 -21.85
C PHE A 13 23.03 43.85 -22.40
N ASN A 14 22.81 43.90 -23.72
CA ASN A 14 21.56 43.46 -24.34
C ASN A 14 21.30 41.95 -24.18
N LYS A 15 22.34 41.10 -24.28
CA LYS A 15 22.21 39.66 -23.97
C LYS A 15 21.91 39.41 -22.50
N PHE A 16 22.52 40.17 -21.58
CA PHE A 16 22.26 40.09 -20.14
C PHE A 16 20.84 40.55 -19.80
N CYS A 17 20.38 41.67 -20.38
CA CYS A 17 19.00 42.14 -20.28
C CYS A 17 18.01 41.14 -20.89
N LEU A 18 18.27 40.58 -22.08
CA LEU A 18 17.43 39.53 -22.68
C LEU A 18 17.39 38.25 -21.83
N ARG A 19 18.46 37.93 -21.10
CA ARG A 19 18.54 36.81 -20.16
C ARG A 19 17.80 37.12 -18.85
N LEU A 20 17.87 38.35 -18.35
CA LEU A 20 17.03 38.84 -17.24
C LEU A 20 15.54 38.87 -17.62
N PHE A 21 15.20 39.33 -18.82
CA PHE A 21 13.82 39.33 -19.33
C PHE A 21 13.29 37.92 -19.61
N ARG A 22 14.14 36.97 -20.04
CA ARG A 22 13.78 35.54 -20.09
C ARG A 22 13.54 34.94 -18.70
N ASN A 23 14.27 35.40 -17.70
CA ASN A 23 14.12 34.99 -16.30
C ASN A 23 13.03 35.77 -15.54
N LEU A 24 12.39 36.76 -16.17
CA LEU A 24 11.19 37.46 -15.67
C LEU A 24 9.89 36.81 -16.16
N ARG A 25 9.95 35.62 -16.77
CA ARG A 25 8.76 34.78 -16.83
C ARG A 25 8.44 34.35 -15.41
N THR A 26 7.37 34.92 -14.86
CA THR A 26 6.70 34.33 -13.70
C THR A 26 6.61 32.82 -13.91
N ALA A 27 6.93 32.04 -12.88
CA ALA A 27 6.80 30.59 -12.96
C ALA A 27 5.42 30.24 -13.56
N PRO A 28 5.33 29.29 -14.50
CA PRO A 28 4.05 28.90 -15.08
C PRO A 28 3.05 28.56 -13.98
N THR A 29 1.88 29.20 -14.00
CA THR A 29 0.75 28.87 -13.13
C THR A 29 0.06 27.58 -13.60
N GLU A 30 -0.82 26.99 -12.78
CA GLU A 30 -1.59 25.79 -13.12
C GLU A 30 -2.51 25.95 -14.36
N THR A 31 -2.76 27.20 -14.77
CA THR A 31 -3.55 27.57 -15.95
C THR A 31 -2.70 27.97 -17.16
N SER A 32 -1.37 27.99 -17.01
CA SER A 32 -0.48 28.22 -18.15
C SER A 32 -0.70 27.17 -19.24
N PHE A 33 -0.56 27.59 -20.51
CA PHE A 33 -0.80 26.75 -21.71
C PHE A 33 -2.25 26.32 -21.93
N THR A 34 -3.23 27.01 -21.36
CA THR A 34 -4.66 26.69 -21.52
C THR A 34 -5.49 27.92 -21.92
N ASN A 35 -6.75 27.70 -22.33
CA ASN A 35 -7.70 28.77 -22.66
C ASN A 35 -8.38 29.38 -21.42
N ARG A 36 -8.11 28.86 -20.22
CA ARG A 36 -8.62 29.41 -18.95
C ARG A 36 -7.61 30.36 -18.35
N SER A 37 -8.10 31.41 -17.70
CA SER A 37 -7.25 32.29 -16.89
C SER A 37 -7.08 31.76 -15.47
N HIS A 38 -8.15 31.16 -14.94
CA HIS A 38 -8.23 30.67 -13.56
C HIS A 38 -8.87 29.28 -13.49
N LEU A 39 -8.62 28.57 -12.39
CA LEU A 39 -9.37 27.39 -11.98
C LEU A 39 -10.66 27.81 -11.27
N CYS A 40 -11.68 26.96 -11.35
CA CYS A 40 -12.98 27.22 -10.73
C CYS A 40 -12.84 27.30 -9.20
N GLY A 41 -12.11 26.37 -8.59
CA GLY A 41 -11.98 26.26 -7.12
C GLY A 41 -11.00 27.25 -6.47
N GLU A 42 -10.18 27.97 -7.23
CA GLU A 42 -9.11 28.81 -6.67
C GLU A 42 -9.56 30.23 -6.32
N LEU A 43 -10.65 30.72 -6.92
CA LEU A 43 -11.14 32.10 -6.74
C LEU A 43 -11.53 32.40 -5.28
N ARG A 44 -11.17 33.59 -4.81
CA ARG A 44 -11.47 34.10 -3.46
C ARG A 44 -11.95 35.55 -3.52
N SER A 45 -12.32 36.10 -2.36
CA SER A 45 -12.79 37.49 -2.22
C SER A 45 -11.81 38.54 -2.75
N HIS A 46 -10.50 38.26 -2.74
CA HIS A 46 -9.48 39.16 -3.31
C HIS A 46 -9.51 39.25 -4.83
N ASN A 47 -10.17 38.32 -5.53
CA ASN A 47 -10.34 38.36 -6.99
C ASN A 47 -11.54 39.21 -7.42
N ALA A 48 -12.27 39.82 -6.49
CA ALA A 48 -13.47 40.60 -6.83
C ALA A 48 -13.13 41.75 -7.81
N GLY A 49 -13.90 41.84 -8.90
CA GLY A 49 -13.69 42.79 -10.00
C GLY A 49 -12.82 42.28 -11.13
N GLU A 50 -12.15 41.12 -10.98
CA GLU A 50 -11.32 40.54 -12.04
C GLU A 50 -12.17 39.91 -13.15
N ASN A 51 -11.71 40.06 -14.39
CA ASN A 51 -12.26 39.33 -15.54
C ASN A 51 -11.58 37.97 -15.65
N VAL A 52 -12.39 36.91 -15.68
CA VAL A 52 -11.92 35.53 -15.65
C VAL A 52 -12.49 34.74 -16.82
N THR A 53 -11.69 33.79 -17.31
CA THR A 53 -12.13 32.73 -18.23
C THR A 53 -11.99 31.39 -17.52
N LEU A 54 -13.10 30.68 -17.34
CA LEU A 54 -13.19 29.42 -16.62
C LEU A 54 -13.70 28.33 -17.55
N CYS A 55 -13.14 27.12 -17.42
CA CYS A 55 -13.63 25.94 -18.13
C CYS A 55 -13.86 24.80 -17.14
N GLY A 56 -15.00 24.13 -17.25
CA GLY A 56 -15.35 23.06 -16.31
C GLY A 56 -16.65 22.34 -16.67
N TRP A 57 -17.12 21.53 -15.72
CA TRP A 57 -18.34 20.76 -15.80
C TRP A 57 -19.47 21.45 -15.04
N LEU A 58 -20.64 21.53 -15.66
CA LEU A 58 -21.87 21.96 -15.03
C LEU A 58 -22.24 20.97 -13.91
N GLN A 59 -22.11 21.38 -12.66
CA GLN A 59 -22.38 20.50 -11.52
C GLN A 59 -23.83 20.57 -11.05
N PHE A 60 -24.41 21.77 -10.99
CA PHE A 60 -25.78 21.98 -10.52
C PHE A 60 -26.44 23.17 -11.22
N HIS A 61 -27.76 23.08 -11.39
CA HIS A 61 -28.66 24.20 -11.64
C HIS A 61 -29.31 24.66 -10.33
N ARG A 62 -29.52 25.96 -10.18
CA ARG A 62 -30.23 26.55 -9.04
C ARG A 62 -31.16 27.67 -9.52
N LEU A 63 -32.24 27.90 -8.76
CA LEU A 63 -33.24 28.94 -9.02
C LEU A 63 -33.67 28.99 -10.50
N ASN A 64 -34.14 27.85 -11.02
CA ASN A 64 -34.63 27.68 -12.38
C ASN A 64 -33.61 28.08 -13.49
N GLY A 65 -32.32 27.86 -13.24
CA GLY A 65 -31.24 28.13 -14.20
C GLY A 65 -30.65 29.54 -14.11
N ALA A 66 -31.13 30.40 -13.20
CA ALA A 66 -30.54 31.72 -12.97
C ALA A 66 -29.11 31.62 -12.40
N PHE A 67 -28.83 30.56 -11.66
CA PHE A 67 -27.49 30.25 -11.15
C PHE A 67 -27.09 28.85 -11.56
N ILE A 68 -25.84 28.71 -11.99
CA ILE A 68 -25.23 27.40 -12.23
C ILE A 68 -23.94 27.27 -11.43
N VAL A 69 -23.58 26.05 -11.06
CA VAL A 69 -22.31 25.76 -10.38
C VAL A 69 -21.39 25.09 -11.38
N LEU A 70 -20.25 25.72 -11.66
CA LEU A 70 -19.20 25.16 -12.52
C LEU A 70 -18.13 24.53 -11.66
N ARG A 71 -17.76 23.29 -11.97
CA ARG A 71 -16.75 22.51 -11.27
C ARG A 71 -15.57 22.21 -12.19
N ASP A 72 -14.36 22.33 -11.68
CA ASP A 72 -13.19 21.68 -12.23
C ASP A 72 -12.52 20.78 -11.17
N TRP A 73 -11.27 20.38 -11.40
CA TRP A 73 -10.58 19.49 -10.47
C TRP A 73 -10.24 20.18 -9.13
N CYS A 74 -10.07 21.50 -9.11
CA CYS A 74 -9.65 22.27 -7.93
C CYS A 74 -10.84 22.57 -7.02
N GLY A 75 -12.04 22.71 -7.60
CA GLY A 75 -13.27 22.91 -6.85
C GLY A 75 -14.39 23.44 -7.73
N SER A 76 -15.34 24.14 -7.11
CA SER A 76 -16.52 24.66 -7.81
C SER A 76 -16.73 26.13 -7.50
N VAL A 77 -17.30 26.86 -8.45
CA VAL A 77 -17.70 28.26 -8.33
C VAL A 77 -19.13 28.46 -8.82
N GLN A 78 -19.85 29.42 -8.22
CA GLN A 78 -21.18 29.81 -8.66
C GLN A 78 -21.09 30.85 -9.77
N LEU A 79 -21.90 30.65 -10.81
CA LEU A 79 -22.05 31.55 -11.94
C LEU A 79 -23.47 32.14 -11.92
N ILE A 80 -23.58 33.43 -12.17
CA ILE A 80 -24.86 34.12 -12.38
C ILE A 80 -25.09 34.30 -13.86
N LEU A 81 -26.20 33.76 -14.37
CA LEU A 81 -26.54 33.88 -15.79
C LEU A 81 -27.41 35.13 -16.03
N PRO A 82 -27.10 35.96 -17.06
CA PRO A 82 -27.96 37.06 -17.45
C PRO A 82 -29.27 36.53 -18.05
N LYS A 83 -30.37 37.27 -17.84
CA LYS A 83 -31.74 36.81 -18.17
C LYS A 83 -31.92 36.35 -19.62
N ASN A 84 -31.19 36.93 -20.56
CA ASN A 84 -31.27 36.61 -21.98
C ASN A 84 -30.72 35.23 -22.36
N ILE A 85 -29.86 34.63 -21.53
CA ILE A 85 -29.28 33.29 -21.80
C ILE A 85 -29.86 32.20 -20.90
N ILE A 86 -30.63 32.54 -19.86
CA ILE A 86 -31.17 31.54 -18.91
C ILE A 86 -31.97 30.46 -19.64
N GLU A 87 -32.86 30.83 -20.55
CA GLU A 87 -33.73 29.87 -21.26
C GLU A 87 -32.94 28.87 -22.11
N GLU A 88 -31.81 29.30 -22.68
CA GLU A 88 -30.92 28.45 -23.48
C GLU A 88 -30.17 27.44 -22.60
N TYR A 89 -29.77 27.83 -21.39
CA TYR A 89 -28.90 27.01 -20.54
C TYR A 89 -29.58 26.31 -19.36
N LYS A 90 -30.80 26.69 -18.97
CA LYS A 90 -31.49 26.14 -17.78
C LYS A 90 -31.79 24.64 -17.86
N SER A 91 -31.86 24.08 -19.06
CA SER A 91 -32.17 22.67 -19.32
C SER A 91 -30.93 21.85 -19.73
N LEU A 92 -29.73 22.45 -19.69
CA LEU A 92 -28.53 21.69 -20.03
C LEU A 92 -28.38 20.49 -19.08
N PRO A 93 -28.10 19.29 -19.61
CA PRO A 93 -27.76 18.15 -18.78
C PRO A 93 -26.57 18.47 -17.88
N LEU A 94 -26.64 18.01 -16.62
CA LEU A 94 -25.49 18.07 -15.71
C LEU A 94 -24.29 17.36 -16.34
N GLU A 95 -23.09 17.72 -15.88
CA GLU A 95 -21.82 17.23 -16.41
C GLU A 95 -21.53 17.63 -17.87
N SER A 96 -22.30 18.57 -18.44
CA SER A 96 -21.93 19.24 -19.70
C SER A 96 -20.73 20.15 -19.49
N VAL A 97 -19.86 20.26 -20.50
CA VAL A 97 -18.59 21.00 -20.43
C VAL A 97 -18.78 22.41 -20.97
N LEU A 98 -18.43 23.41 -20.16
CA LEU A 98 -18.65 24.83 -20.45
C LEU A 98 -17.33 25.60 -20.42
N GLU A 99 -17.25 26.62 -21.28
CA GLU A 99 -16.29 27.73 -21.20
C GLU A 99 -17.07 29.00 -20.85
N VAL A 100 -16.57 29.75 -19.88
CA VAL A 100 -17.27 30.88 -19.27
C VAL A 100 -16.34 32.06 -19.19
N LYS A 101 -16.75 33.21 -19.73
CA LYS A 101 -16.11 34.49 -19.44
C LYS A 101 -17.05 35.32 -18.57
N GLY A 102 -16.48 36.00 -17.59
CA GLY A 102 -17.24 36.84 -16.70
C GLY A 102 -16.39 37.63 -15.73
N THR A 103 -17.05 38.38 -14.85
CA THR A 103 -16.40 39.20 -13.83
C THR A 103 -16.75 38.68 -12.44
N VAL A 104 -15.74 38.49 -11.60
CA VAL A 104 -15.91 38.03 -10.21
C VAL A 104 -16.60 39.13 -9.39
N SER A 105 -17.60 38.78 -8.60
CA SER A 105 -18.24 39.66 -7.62
C SER A 105 -18.35 38.98 -6.27
N LEU A 106 -18.39 39.79 -5.21
CA LEU A 106 -18.79 39.31 -3.89
C LEU A 106 -20.26 38.93 -3.92
N ARG A 107 -20.62 37.89 -3.16
CA ARG A 107 -22.03 37.60 -2.91
C ARG A 107 -22.67 38.69 -2.06
N PRO A 108 -23.99 38.91 -2.18
CA PRO A 108 -24.69 39.80 -1.26
C PRO A 108 -24.52 39.35 0.19
N GLN A 109 -24.46 40.33 1.10
CA GLN A 109 -24.29 40.08 2.53
C GLN A 109 -25.34 39.10 3.06
N GLY A 110 -24.91 38.03 3.72
CA GLY A 110 -25.77 36.98 4.27
C GLY A 110 -26.07 35.82 3.32
N LEU A 111 -25.59 35.87 2.06
CA LEU A 111 -25.71 34.79 1.07
C LEU A 111 -24.40 34.03 0.83
N GLU A 112 -23.39 34.27 1.66
CA GLU A 112 -22.11 33.57 1.62
C GLU A 112 -22.29 32.09 1.97
N ASN A 113 -21.67 31.21 1.17
CA ASN A 113 -21.73 29.77 1.43
C ASN A 113 -20.46 29.29 2.14
N LYS A 114 -20.51 29.25 3.48
CA LYS A 114 -19.40 28.78 4.32
C LYS A 114 -18.93 27.34 4.06
N LYS A 115 -19.70 26.54 3.30
CA LYS A 115 -19.32 25.17 2.91
C LYS A 115 -18.48 25.11 1.62
N MET A 116 -18.32 26.22 0.92
CA MET A 116 -17.54 26.30 -0.33
C MET A 116 -16.36 27.26 -0.15
N ALA A 117 -15.19 26.88 -0.66
CA ALA A 117 -14.02 27.75 -0.61
C ALA A 117 -14.21 29.05 -1.42
N THR A 118 -14.99 29.01 -2.49
CA THR A 118 -15.42 30.17 -3.28
C THR A 118 -16.74 30.76 -2.76
N GLY A 119 -17.10 30.47 -1.51
CA GLY A 119 -18.43 30.72 -0.95
C GLY A 119 -18.79 32.19 -0.80
N ASP A 120 -17.79 33.06 -0.75
CA ASP A 120 -17.94 34.51 -0.58
C ASP A 120 -18.09 35.25 -1.93
N ILE A 121 -17.86 34.54 -3.05
CA ILE A 121 -17.88 35.10 -4.39
C ILE A 121 -18.83 34.35 -5.33
N GLU A 122 -19.08 34.98 -6.47
CA GLU A 122 -19.75 34.43 -7.64
C GLU A 122 -19.24 35.13 -8.91
N VAL A 123 -19.50 34.58 -10.09
CA VAL A 123 -19.04 35.16 -11.37
C VAL A 123 -20.25 35.59 -12.19
N ASN A 124 -20.30 36.87 -12.54
CA ASN A 124 -21.29 37.41 -13.46
C ASN A 124 -20.90 37.05 -14.89
N VAL A 125 -21.69 36.19 -15.53
CA VAL A 125 -21.36 35.67 -16.85
C VAL A 125 -21.61 36.70 -17.93
N SER A 126 -20.57 37.01 -18.72
CA SER A 126 -20.65 37.84 -19.92
C SER A 126 -20.76 37.01 -21.20
N GLU A 127 -20.09 35.86 -21.25
CA GLU A 127 -20.11 34.92 -22.37
C GLU A 127 -20.12 33.50 -21.84
N LEU A 128 -21.00 32.65 -22.38
CA LEU A 128 -21.09 31.24 -22.04
C LEU A 128 -21.07 30.42 -23.32
N LYS A 129 -20.18 29.43 -23.38
CA LYS A 129 -20.01 28.56 -24.54
C LYS A 129 -20.08 27.10 -24.11
N LEU A 130 -21.01 26.35 -24.72
CA LEU A 130 -21.06 24.90 -24.59
C LEU A 130 -19.92 24.26 -25.40
N LEU A 131 -18.96 23.66 -24.72
CA LEU A 131 -17.86 22.94 -25.34
C LEU A 131 -18.24 21.51 -25.70
N ASN A 132 -18.98 20.83 -24.83
CA ASN A 132 -19.49 19.49 -25.08
C ASN A 132 -20.76 19.21 -24.26
N MET A 133 -21.83 18.76 -24.92
CA MET A 133 -23.09 18.42 -24.27
C MET A 133 -23.01 17.03 -23.64
N CYS A 134 -23.40 16.90 -22.38
CA CYS A 134 -23.54 15.59 -21.75
C CYS A 134 -24.85 14.91 -22.17
N MET A 135 -24.87 13.58 -22.12
CA MET A 135 -26.11 12.82 -22.31
C MET A 135 -27.09 13.10 -21.16
N SER A 136 -28.39 13.06 -21.46
CA SER A 136 -29.43 13.41 -20.48
C SER A 136 -29.55 12.44 -19.29
N SER A 137 -29.00 11.23 -19.40
CA SER A 137 -29.01 10.22 -18.33
C SER A 137 -27.65 9.54 -18.24
N LEU A 138 -26.90 9.83 -17.18
CA LEU A 138 -25.62 9.19 -16.90
C LEU A 138 -25.83 7.83 -16.20
N PRO A 139 -24.88 6.89 -16.32
CA PRO A 139 -24.90 5.61 -15.61
C PRO A 139 -25.04 5.75 -14.09
N PHE A 140 -24.49 6.83 -13.53
CA PHE A 140 -24.70 7.28 -12.16
C PHE A 140 -24.39 8.77 -12.04
N GLU A 141 -24.96 9.41 -11.01
CA GLU A 141 -24.68 10.81 -10.69
C GLU A 141 -23.30 10.98 -10.06
N VAL A 142 -22.56 12.00 -10.50
CA VAL A 142 -21.22 12.36 -9.98
C VAL A 142 -21.36 13.16 -8.68
N GLN A 143 -21.87 12.49 -7.64
CA GLN A 143 -22.10 13.07 -6.32
C GLN A 143 -21.58 12.14 -5.22
N SER A 144 -20.95 12.71 -4.18
CA SER A 144 -20.23 11.95 -3.15
C SER A 144 -21.11 11.05 -2.27
N PHE A 145 -22.41 11.31 -2.16
CA PHE A 145 -23.33 10.51 -1.34
C PHE A 145 -23.97 9.34 -2.10
N ASN A 146 -23.66 9.17 -3.39
CA ASN A 146 -24.26 8.13 -4.21
C ASN A 146 -23.57 6.77 -3.94
N GLN A 147 -24.32 5.80 -3.40
CA GLN A 147 -23.82 4.45 -3.15
C GLN A 147 -23.93 3.59 -4.42
N VAL A 148 -22.95 3.76 -5.31
CA VAL A 148 -22.88 3.00 -6.57
C VAL A 148 -22.09 1.71 -6.38
N LYS A 149 -22.60 0.60 -6.91
CA LYS A 149 -21.90 -0.70 -6.91
C LYS A 149 -20.53 -0.57 -7.58
N GLU A 150 -19.51 -1.19 -6.99
CA GLU A 150 -18.12 -1.13 -7.47
C GLU A 150 -17.97 -1.49 -8.96
N SER A 151 -18.66 -2.53 -9.44
CA SER A 151 -18.60 -2.95 -10.84
C SER A 151 -19.05 -1.85 -11.80
N LEU A 152 -20.11 -1.11 -11.46
CA LEU A 152 -20.61 0.00 -12.27
C LEU A 152 -19.69 1.23 -12.17
N ARG A 153 -19.14 1.49 -10.97
CA ARG A 153 -18.14 2.54 -10.75
C ARG A 153 -16.91 2.34 -11.63
N ILE A 154 -16.33 1.14 -11.62
CA ILE A 154 -15.14 0.82 -12.42
C ILE A 154 -15.46 0.76 -13.92
N LYS A 155 -16.64 0.24 -14.32
CA LYS A 155 -17.07 0.27 -15.72
C LYS A 155 -17.11 1.69 -16.30
N HIS A 156 -17.53 2.67 -15.49
CA HIS A 156 -17.53 4.08 -15.87
C HIS A 156 -16.52 4.89 -15.05
N ARG A 157 -15.32 4.34 -14.82
CA ARG A 157 -14.29 4.94 -13.98
C ARG A 157 -13.94 6.38 -14.38
N TYR A 158 -14.02 6.71 -15.66
CA TYR A 158 -13.83 8.07 -16.18
C TYR A 158 -14.83 9.11 -15.64
N LEU A 159 -16.04 8.70 -15.25
CA LEU A 159 -17.00 9.56 -14.54
C LEU A 159 -16.67 9.63 -13.05
N GLU A 160 -16.35 8.49 -12.46
CA GLU A 160 -16.01 8.40 -11.03
C GLU A 160 -14.78 9.25 -10.70
N LEU A 161 -13.77 9.27 -11.57
CA LEU A 161 -12.56 10.08 -11.43
C LEU A 161 -12.84 11.58 -11.32
N ARG A 162 -14.05 12.06 -11.65
CA ARG A 162 -14.45 13.46 -11.44
C ARG A 162 -14.81 13.78 -9.99
N LEU A 163 -15.00 12.76 -9.14
CA LEU A 163 -15.29 12.95 -7.73
C LEU A 163 -14.07 13.56 -7.01
N PRO A 164 -14.26 14.59 -6.16
CA PRO A 164 -13.15 15.30 -5.51
C PRO A 164 -12.19 14.40 -4.76
N HIS A 165 -12.69 13.37 -4.08
CA HIS A 165 -11.84 12.47 -3.29
C HIS A 165 -10.88 11.63 -4.17
N LEU A 166 -11.28 11.22 -5.38
CA LEU A 166 -10.37 10.50 -6.29
C LEU A 166 -9.36 11.46 -6.94
N GLN A 167 -9.78 12.69 -7.25
CA GLN A 167 -8.87 13.74 -7.71
C GLN A 167 -7.77 14.00 -6.68
N GLN A 168 -8.14 14.15 -5.40
CA GLN A 168 -7.19 14.36 -4.30
C GLN A 168 -6.21 13.20 -4.16
N VAL A 169 -6.71 11.96 -4.19
CA VAL A 169 -5.87 10.76 -4.06
C VAL A 169 -4.83 10.65 -5.18
N LEU A 170 -5.23 10.83 -6.45
CA LEU A 170 -4.30 10.72 -7.58
C LEU A 170 -3.27 11.86 -7.60
N ARG A 171 -3.64 13.05 -7.15
CA ARG A 171 -2.73 14.19 -7.02
C ARG A 171 -1.75 13.99 -5.87
N LEU A 172 -2.22 13.50 -4.73
CA LEU A 172 -1.36 13.13 -3.59
C LEU A 172 -0.36 12.06 -4.03
N ARG A 173 -0.80 11.01 -4.73
CA ARG A 173 0.09 10.00 -5.33
C ARG A 173 1.15 10.63 -6.22
N SER A 174 0.76 11.53 -7.12
CA SER A 174 1.69 12.19 -8.05
C SER A 174 2.71 13.06 -7.32
N LYS A 175 2.27 13.86 -6.34
CA LYS A 175 3.14 14.72 -5.51
C LYS A 175 4.11 13.87 -4.69
N PHE A 176 3.63 12.82 -4.04
CA PHE A 176 4.44 11.90 -3.25
C PHE A 176 5.54 11.26 -4.10
N VAL A 177 5.19 10.69 -5.26
CA VAL A 177 6.16 10.07 -6.17
C VAL A 177 7.20 11.08 -6.66
N MET A 178 6.79 12.32 -6.96
CA MET A 178 7.73 13.36 -7.38
C MET A 178 8.70 13.73 -6.24
N SER A 179 8.23 13.80 -5.00
CA SER A 179 9.08 14.06 -3.84
C SER A 179 10.09 12.94 -3.61
N VAL A 180 9.66 11.67 -3.75
CA VAL A 180 10.55 10.50 -3.72
C VAL A 180 11.62 10.61 -4.81
N ARG A 181 11.25 10.95 -6.05
CA ARG A 181 12.21 11.15 -7.14
C ARG A 181 13.23 12.24 -6.82
N ASP A 182 12.77 13.39 -6.32
CA ASP A 182 13.65 14.50 -5.96
C ASP A 182 14.64 14.10 -4.86
N TYR A 183 14.15 13.46 -3.80
CA TYR A 183 14.99 12.98 -2.71
C TYR A 183 16.05 11.98 -3.17
N LEU A 184 15.67 10.98 -3.97
CA LEU A 184 16.59 9.94 -4.42
C LEU A 184 17.58 10.48 -5.46
N ALA A 185 17.08 11.10 -6.53
CA ALA A 185 17.91 11.51 -7.66
C ALA A 185 18.74 12.77 -7.36
N ASN A 186 18.09 13.82 -6.82
CA ASN A 186 18.75 15.12 -6.66
C ASN A 186 19.51 15.26 -5.34
N LYS A 187 19.05 14.62 -4.26
CA LYS A 187 19.70 14.72 -2.94
C LYS A 187 20.64 13.55 -2.62
N ASN A 188 20.35 12.34 -3.10
CA ASN A 188 21.08 11.12 -2.72
C ASN A 188 21.82 10.41 -3.86
N GLY A 189 21.88 11.02 -5.05
CA GLY A 189 22.69 10.55 -6.17
C GLY A 189 22.22 9.23 -6.80
N PHE A 190 20.96 8.85 -6.61
CA PHE A 190 20.39 7.68 -7.26
C PHE A 190 20.11 7.93 -8.75
N VAL A 191 20.20 6.88 -9.56
CA VAL A 191 19.85 6.91 -10.98
C VAL A 191 18.53 6.17 -11.20
N GLU A 192 17.54 6.85 -11.78
CA GLU A 192 16.29 6.20 -12.21
C GLU A 192 16.58 5.39 -13.48
N VAL A 193 16.50 4.06 -13.40
CA VAL A 193 16.76 3.18 -14.54
C VAL A 193 15.54 2.31 -14.81
N GLU A 194 15.03 2.37 -16.04
CA GLU A 194 13.96 1.50 -16.48
C GLU A 194 14.50 0.09 -16.77
N THR A 195 13.83 -0.93 -16.25
CA THR A 195 14.21 -2.34 -16.48
C THR A 195 13.21 -3.04 -17.39
N PRO A 196 13.65 -4.00 -18.24
CA PRO A 196 12.76 -4.72 -19.15
C PRO A 196 11.59 -5.43 -18.45
N THR A 197 10.40 -5.39 -19.07
CA THR A 197 9.21 -6.13 -18.63
C THR A 197 8.96 -7.42 -19.40
N LEU A 198 9.55 -7.58 -20.59
CA LEU A 198 9.55 -8.85 -21.32
C LEU A 198 10.83 -9.59 -20.96
N PHE A 199 10.74 -10.49 -19.99
CA PHE A 199 11.90 -11.19 -19.45
C PHE A 199 11.76 -12.70 -19.51
N ARG A 200 12.76 -13.43 -19.04
CA ARG A 200 12.64 -14.88 -18.81
C ARG A 200 11.91 -15.13 -17.49
N ARG A 201 11.36 -16.33 -17.36
CA ARG A 201 10.79 -16.80 -16.10
C ARG A 201 11.85 -16.84 -15.00
N THR A 202 11.43 -16.48 -13.78
CA THR A 202 12.25 -16.63 -12.57
C THR A 202 11.74 -17.82 -11.75
N PRO A 203 12.61 -18.73 -11.26
CA PRO A 203 12.23 -19.74 -10.29
C PRO A 203 11.69 -19.11 -8.99
N GLY A 204 10.70 -19.77 -8.38
CA GLY A 204 10.12 -19.37 -7.09
C GLY A 204 9.09 -18.23 -7.17
N GLY A 205 8.54 -17.87 -6.01
CA GLY A 205 7.57 -16.78 -5.86
C GLY A 205 6.17 -17.09 -6.41
N ALA A 206 5.48 -16.04 -6.86
CA ALA A 206 4.13 -16.12 -7.40
C ALA A 206 4.11 -16.68 -8.82
N ARG A 207 2.92 -17.04 -9.31
CA ARG A 207 2.74 -17.36 -10.73
C ARG A 207 2.94 -16.10 -11.59
N GLU A 208 3.65 -16.25 -12.71
CA GLU A 208 3.94 -15.15 -13.65
C GLU A 208 2.97 -15.13 -14.82
N PHE A 209 2.68 -13.94 -15.34
CA PHE A 209 2.01 -13.77 -16.64
C PHE A 209 2.99 -14.08 -17.77
N VAL A 210 2.53 -14.83 -18.76
CA VAL A 210 3.33 -15.26 -19.91
C VAL A 210 2.89 -14.51 -21.16
N VAL A 211 3.85 -14.03 -21.95
CA VAL A 211 3.63 -13.32 -23.21
C VAL A 211 4.14 -14.18 -24.38
N PRO A 212 3.27 -14.63 -25.29
CA PRO A 212 3.69 -15.44 -26.44
C PRO A 212 4.55 -14.65 -27.42
N THR A 213 5.42 -15.36 -28.14
CA THR A 213 6.20 -14.80 -29.23
C THR A 213 5.84 -15.49 -30.55
N HIS A 214 6.14 -14.84 -31.67
CA HIS A 214 6.00 -15.46 -33.00
C HIS A 214 7.00 -16.60 -33.22
N THR A 215 7.98 -16.80 -32.33
CA THR A 215 8.90 -17.93 -32.39
C THR A 215 8.27 -19.12 -31.66
N PRO A 216 8.01 -20.25 -32.35
CA PRO A 216 7.37 -21.41 -31.74
C PRO A 216 8.03 -21.87 -30.45
N GLY A 217 7.22 -22.08 -29.40
CA GLY A 217 7.68 -22.62 -28.11
C GLY A 217 8.49 -21.64 -27.24
N LYS A 218 8.62 -20.36 -27.64
CA LYS A 218 9.30 -19.33 -26.88
C LYS A 218 8.31 -18.29 -26.36
N PHE A 219 8.46 -17.94 -25.09
CA PHE A 219 7.61 -17.00 -24.37
C PHE A 219 8.46 -16.07 -23.52
N TYR A 220 7.97 -14.86 -23.31
CA TYR A 220 8.44 -14.01 -22.21
C TYR A 220 7.56 -14.22 -20.97
N SER A 221 8.09 -13.85 -19.82
CA SER A 221 7.36 -13.65 -18.58
C SER A 221 7.38 -12.17 -18.20
N LEU A 222 6.27 -11.68 -17.65
CA LEU A 222 6.24 -10.38 -16.99
C LEU A 222 6.84 -10.48 -15.58
N PRO A 223 7.75 -9.58 -15.18
CA PRO A 223 8.50 -9.70 -13.94
C PRO A 223 7.61 -9.45 -12.70
N GLN A 224 7.80 -10.27 -11.68
CA GLN A 224 7.19 -10.07 -10.36
C GLN A 224 7.78 -8.87 -9.61
N SER A 225 9.02 -8.50 -9.94
CA SER A 225 9.76 -7.31 -9.53
C SER A 225 11.05 -7.19 -10.37
N PRO A 226 11.73 -6.03 -10.39
CA PRO A 226 13.03 -5.86 -11.04
C PRO A 226 14.22 -6.56 -10.34
N GLN A 227 13.97 -7.52 -9.42
CA GLN A 227 14.96 -8.09 -8.49
C GLN A 227 16.25 -8.61 -9.14
N GLN A 228 16.16 -9.24 -10.31
CA GLN A 228 17.37 -9.72 -10.99
C GLN A 228 18.14 -8.57 -11.65
N PHE A 229 17.43 -7.64 -12.30
CA PHE A 229 18.05 -6.52 -12.99
C PHE A 229 18.73 -5.55 -12.03
N LYS A 230 18.13 -5.24 -10.88
CA LYS A 230 18.75 -4.33 -9.92
C LYS A 230 20.07 -4.87 -9.36
N GLN A 231 20.18 -6.18 -9.15
CA GLN A 231 21.46 -6.81 -8.81
C GLN A 231 22.48 -6.68 -9.94
N LEU A 232 22.08 -6.96 -11.19
CA LEU A 232 22.96 -6.78 -12.36
C LEU A 232 23.42 -5.33 -12.54
N LEU A 233 22.60 -4.34 -12.17
CA LEU A 233 23.01 -2.93 -12.18
C LEU A 233 24.07 -2.63 -11.11
N MET A 234 24.05 -3.32 -9.96
CA MET A 234 25.11 -3.23 -8.96
C MET A 234 26.41 -3.83 -9.49
N VAL A 235 26.35 -4.99 -10.17
CA VAL A 235 27.50 -5.58 -10.89
C VAL A 235 28.02 -4.62 -11.97
N GLY A 236 27.12 -3.90 -12.64
CA GLY A 236 27.43 -2.86 -13.63
C GLY A 236 28.00 -1.55 -13.04
N ALA A 237 28.30 -1.51 -11.74
CA ALA A 237 28.86 -0.36 -11.04
C ALA A 237 27.99 0.91 -11.12
N LEU A 238 26.66 0.76 -11.19
CA LEU A 238 25.73 1.91 -11.12
C LEU A 238 25.71 2.55 -9.72
N ASP A 239 26.16 1.81 -8.69
CA ASP A 239 26.22 2.18 -7.26
C ASP A 239 24.85 2.40 -6.59
N ARG A 240 23.97 3.23 -7.15
CA ARG A 240 22.66 3.59 -6.57
C ARG A 240 21.58 3.60 -7.63
N TYR A 241 20.68 2.64 -7.53
CA TYR A 241 19.58 2.42 -8.47
C TYR A 241 18.25 2.68 -7.79
N PHE A 242 17.33 3.31 -8.51
CA PHE A 242 15.91 3.24 -8.16
C PHE A 242 15.01 3.17 -9.40
N GLN A 243 13.78 2.71 -9.21
CA GLN A 243 12.74 2.73 -10.23
C GLN A 243 11.35 2.77 -9.60
N ILE A 244 10.45 3.57 -10.18
CA ILE A 244 9.01 3.44 -9.92
C ILE A 244 8.46 2.35 -10.85
N ALA A 245 8.70 1.08 -10.51
CA ALA A 245 8.53 -0.07 -11.39
C ALA A 245 7.09 -0.62 -11.38
N ARG A 246 6.61 -1.06 -12.55
CA ARG A 246 5.40 -1.88 -12.67
C ARG A 246 5.75 -3.35 -12.48
N CYS A 247 5.06 -4.00 -11.56
CA CYS A 247 5.25 -5.40 -11.19
C CYS A 247 3.99 -6.20 -11.48
N TYR A 248 4.15 -7.49 -11.81
CA TYR A 248 3.05 -8.34 -12.28
C TYR A 248 3.01 -9.67 -11.52
N ARG A 249 1.84 -10.06 -10.99
CA ARG A 249 1.64 -11.33 -10.30
C ARG A 249 0.30 -11.93 -10.71
N ASP A 250 0.32 -13.14 -11.26
CA ASP A 250 -0.88 -13.90 -11.65
C ASP A 250 -1.45 -14.63 -10.42
N GLU A 251 -1.90 -13.84 -9.45
CA GLU A 251 -2.54 -14.31 -8.23
C GLU A 251 -4.01 -13.88 -8.16
N GLY A 252 -4.76 -14.54 -7.28
CA GLY A 252 -6.10 -14.11 -6.93
C GLY A 252 -6.12 -12.66 -6.43
N THR A 253 -7.04 -11.86 -6.98
CA THR A 253 -7.24 -10.46 -6.57
C THR A 253 -7.89 -10.36 -5.19
N LYS A 254 -7.29 -9.58 -4.30
CA LYS A 254 -7.82 -9.19 -2.97
C LYS A 254 -8.00 -7.66 -2.93
N PRO A 255 -8.65 -7.07 -1.91
CA PRO A 255 -8.75 -5.60 -1.78
C PRO A 255 -7.39 -4.89 -1.76
N ASP A 256 -6.35 -5.58 -1.31
CA ASP A 256 -4.96 -5.12 -1.22
C ASP A 256 -4.04 -5.70 -2.31
N ARG A 257 -4.59 -6.38 -3.33
CA ARG A 257 -3.82 -7.01 -4.42
C ARG A 257 -4.41 -6.74 -5.79
N GLN A 258 -3.55 -6.38 -6.73
CA GLN A 258 -3.86 -6.22 -8.14
C GLN A 258 -2.89 -7.08 -8.98
N PRO A 259 -3.33 -7.58 -10.14
CA PRO A 259 -2.46 -8.39 -11.00
C PRO A 259 -1.26 -7.59 -11.53
N GLU A 260 -1.42 -6.26 -11.62
CA GLU A 260 -0.37 -5.31 -11.90
C GLU A 260 -0.35 -4.24 -10.79
N PHE A 261 0.81 -3.92 -10.23
CA PHE A 261 0.95 -2.98 -9.12
C PHE A 261 2.30 -2.25 -9.19
N THR A 262 2.41 -1.13 -8.48
CA THR A 262 3.59 -0.26 -8.56
C THR A 262 4.45 -0.38 -7.32
N GLN A 263 5.76 -0.52 -7.51
CA GLN A 263 6.76 -0.48 -6.44
C GLN A 263 7.69 0.73 -6.58
N ILE A 264 8.16 1.24 -5.45
CA ILE A 264 9.37 2.05 -5.39
C ILE A 264 10.49 1.05 -5.10
N ASP A 265 11.24 0.68 -6.13
CA ASP A 265 12.29 -0.33 -6.04
C ASP A 265 13.64 0.37 -5.97
N LEU A 266 14.47 0.00 -5.00
CA LEU A 266 15.79 0.60 -4.77
C LEU A 266 16.85 -0.48 -4.54
N GLU A 267 18.09 -0.19 -4.93
CA GLU A 267 19.26 -1.02 -4.65
C GLU A 267 20.52 -0.15 -4.55
N MET A 268 21.42 -0.49 -3.64
CA MET A 268 22.67 0.23 -3.39
C MET A 268 23.84 -0.74 -3.28
N SER A 269 24.99 -0.35 -3.80
CA SER A 269 26.27 -1.03 -3.60
C SER A 269 26.95 -0.54 -2.31
N PHE A 270 27.80 -1.38 -1.73
CA PHE A 270 28.60 -1.10 -0.54
C PHE A 270 27.81 -0.61 0.67
N VAL A 271 26.60 -1.14 0.84
CA VAL A 271 25.66 -0.77 1.92
C VAL A 271 25.45 -1.95 2.86
N ASP A 272 25.19 -1.65 4.13
CA ASP A 272 24.67 -2.59 5.12
C ASP A 272 23.18 -2.36 5.39
N GLN A 273 22.60 -3.16 6.27
CA GLN A 273 21.17 -3.07 6.60
C GLN A 273 20.80 -1.71 7.20
N GLU A 274 21.65 -1.13 8.05
CA GLU A 274 21.40 0.17 8.69
C GLU A 274 21.40 1.31 7.68
N GLY A 275 22.29 1.27 6.69
CA GLY A 275 22.34 2.25 5.62
C GLY A 275 21.06 2.25 4.78
N VAL A 276 20.51 1.09 4.45
CA VAL A 276 19.24 0.99 3.70
C VAL A 276 18.07 1.49 4.55
N ILE A 277 17.99 1.08 5.83
CA ILE A 277 16.93 1.52 6.76
C ILE A 277 16.93 3.04 6.89
N SER A 278 18.09 3.65 7.17
CA SER A 278 18.21 5.10 7.38
C SER A 278 17.80 5.88 6.13
N LEU A 279 18.21 5.43 4.94
CA LEU A 279 17.81 6.06 3.68
C LEU A 279 16.28 6.09 3.51
N ILE A 280 15.59 4.99 3.84
CA ILE A 280 14.14 4.89 3.68
C ILE A 280 13.41 5.74 4.70
N GLU A 281 13.90 5.80 5.93
CA GLU A 281 13.38 6.69 6.97
C GLU A 281 13.44 8.15 6.54
N ASP A 282 14.61 8.61 6.10
CA ASP A 282 14.81 9.98 5.62
C ASP A 282 14.00 10.28 4.35
N MET A 283 13.93 9.32 3.40
CA MET A 283 13.11 9.44 2.19
C MET A 283 11.63 9.62 2.54
N LEU A 284 11.12 8.81 3.48
CA LEU A 284 9.73 8.88 3.89
C LEU A 284 9.46 10.18 4.64
N GLN A 285 10.38 10.67 5.47
CA GLN A 285 10.23 11.95 6.16
C GLN A 285 10.17 13.14 5.20
N GLU A 286 11.01 13.16 4.17
CA GLU A 286 11.01 14.21 3.15
C GLU A 286 9.75 14.14 2.25
N ALA A 287 9.36 12.94 1.84
CA ALA A 287 8.23 12.75 0.93
C ALA A 287 6.86 12.78 1.65
N TRP A 288 6.83 12.75 2.98
CA TRP A 288 5.60 12.59 3.75
C TRP A 288 4.61 13.75 3.49
N PRO A 289 3.36 13.47 3.10
CA PRO A 289 2.38 14.53 2.92
C PRO A 289 2.05 15.23 4.25
N GLU A 290 2.09 16.56 4.26
CA GLU A 290 1.76 17.37 5.45
C GLU A 290 0.36 17.06 5.98
N GLU A 291 -0.59 16.73 5.10
CA GLU A 291 -1.97 16.40 5.45
C GLU A 291 -2.08 15.08 6.24
N CYS A 292 -1.04 14.24 6.21
CA CYS A 292 -0.95 13.01 6.99
C CYS A 292 -0.41 13.24 8.42
N GLY A 293 -0.02 14.47 8.76
CA GLY A 293 0.62 14.79 10.03
C GLY A 293 2.08 14.32 10.12
N PRO A 294 2.81 14.70 11.17
CA PRO A 294 4.23 14.43 11.27
C PRO A 294 4.53 12.94 11.53
N ILE A 295 5.67 12.48 11.03
CA ILE A 295 6.28 11.19 11.40
C ILE A 295 7.55 11.46 12.22
N THR A 296 7.84 10.56 13.17
CA THR A 296 9.00 10.68 14.05
C THR A 296 10.03 9.60 13.71
N LEU A 297 11.27 10.03 13.50
CA LEU A 297 12.42 9.14 13.29
C LEU A 297 13.26 9.01 14.57
N PRO A 298 14.01 7.90 14.74
CA PRO A 298 13.96 6.70 13.92
C PRO A 298 12.66 5.91 14.15
N PHE A 299 12.26 5.05 13.21
CA PHE A 299 11.11 4.20 13.44
C PHE A 299 11.45 3.11 14.47
N PRO A 300 10.47 2.67 15.29
CA PRO A 300 10.65 1.52 16.16
C PRO A 300 11.13 0.29 15.39
N ARG A 301 11.94 -0.54 16.02
CA ARG A 301 12.47 -1.79 15.45
C ARG A 301 12.28 -2.94 16.42
N LEU A 302 11.84 -4.07 15.89
CA LEU A 302 11.66 -5.30 16.66
C LEU A 302 12.14 -6.50 15.85
N ASN A 303 12.71 -7.49 16.54
CA ASN A 303 13.12 -8.72 15.89
C ASN A 303 11.90 -9.56 15.50
N TYR A 304 11.96 -10.30 14.40
CA TYR A 304 10.90 -11.23 13.96
C TYR A 304 10.43 -12.14 15.10
N HIS A 305 11.36 -12.71 15.87
CA HIS A 305 11.03 -13.56 17.00
C HIS A 305 10.22 -12.82 18.08
N GLU A 306 10.58 -11.58 18.41
CA GLU A 306 9.87 -10.76 19.39
C GLU A 306 8.48 -10.38 18.89
N VAL A 307 8.37 -10.07 17.59
CA VAL A 307 7.12 -9.70 16.94
C VAL A 307 6.14 -10.87 16.92
N ILE A 308 6.58 -12.05 16.49
CA ILE A 308 5.77 -13.27 16.49
C ILE A 308 5.36 -13.65 17.91
N THR A 309 6.29 -13.61 18.87
CA THR A 309 5.98 -14.01 20.25
C THR A 309 5.06 -13.01 20.96
N SER A 310 5.18 -11.72 20.67
CA SER A 310 4.40 -10.67 21.34
C SER A 310 3.06 -10.36 20.66
N TYR A 311 2.96 -10.56 19.34
CA TYR A 311 1.78 -10.16 18.56
C TYR A 311 1.18 -11.26 17.70
N GLY A 312 1.90 -12.37 17.47
CA GLY A 312 1.40 -13.52 16.72
C GLY A 312 1.33 -13.30 15.21
N VAL A 313 1.90 -12.22 14.70
CA VAL A 313 1.97 -11.87 13.28
C VAL A 313 3.28 -11.12 13.03
N ASP A 314 3.86 -11.27 11.85
CA ASP A 314 5.07 -10.58 11.39
C ASP A 314 4.85 -9.09 11.07
N LYS A 315 3.60 -8.68 10.82
CA LYS A 315 3.19 -7.29 10.58
C LYS A 315 2.19 -6.79 11.63
N PRO A 316 2.65 -6.52 12.87
CA PRO A 316 1.75 -6.16 13.94
C PRO A 316 1.20 -4.74 13.75
N ASP A 317 -0.08 -4.57 14.08
CA ASP A 317 -0.67 -3.24 14.20
C ASP A 317 -0.40 -2.69 15.60
N LEU A 318 0.52 -1.73 15.70
CA LEU A 318 0.97 -1.13 16.97
C LEU A 318 0.06 -0.03 17.49
N ARG A 319 -1.03 0.32 16.77
CA ARG A 319 -1.98 1.34 17.24
C ARG A 319 -2.76 0.94 18.49
N PHE A 320 -2.62 -0.31 18.95
CA PHE A 320 -3.21 -0.80 20.19
C PHE A 320 -2.27 -1.79 20.89
N GLN A 321 -2.23 -1.70 22.22
CA GLN A 321 -1.14 -2.25 23.04
C GLN A 321 -1.30 -3.72 23.46
N TRP A 322 -2.31 -4.43 22.93
CA TRP A 322 -2.58 -5.81 23.36
C TRP A 322 -1.42 -6.74 22.97
N LYS A 323 -0.77 -7.33 23.96
CA LYS A 323 0.36 -8.26 23.78
C LYS A 323 -0.04 -9.67 24.20
N ILE A 324 0.56 -10.65 23.53
CA ILE A 324 0.51 -12.06 23.88
C ILE A 324 1.61 -12.31 24.92
N LEU A 325 1.24 -12.99 26.00
CA LEU A 325 2.17 -13.33 27.07
C LEU A 325 2.38 -14.83 27.12
N HIS A 326 3.65 -15.23 27.22
CA HIS A 326 4.03 -16.62 27.43
C HIS A 326 3.93 -16.97 28.92
N LEU A 327 3.12 -17.97 29.25
CA LEU A 327 2.96 -18.50 30.60
C LEU A 327 3.93 -19.66 30.84
N LYS A 328 4.88 -19.45 31.74
CA LYS A 328 5.91 -20.42 32.13
C LYS A 328 5.49 -21.19 33.39
N PRO A 329 6.09 -22.37 33.66
CA PRO A 329 5.79 -23.15 34.86
C PRO A 329 5.93 -22.35 36.17
N GLU A 330 6.91 -21.46 36.24
CA GLU A 330 7.16 -20.58 37.40
C GLU A 330 6.04 -19.57 37.70
N HIS A 331 5.08 -19.38 36.78
CA HIS A 331 3.91 -18.51 36.98
C HIS A 331 2.77 -19.23 37.70
N PHE A 332 2.91 -20.52 38.01
CA PHE A 332 1.89 -21.33 38.63
C PHE A 332 2.41 -22.02 39.89
N ASP A 333 1.62 -22.00 40.96
CA ASP A 333 1.93 -22.75 42.18
C ASP A 333 1.42 -24.19 42.06
N SER A 334 0.20 -24.34 41.53
CA SER A 334 -0.35 -25.63 41.14
C SER A 334 -1.20 -25.52 39.87
N VAL A 335 -1.05 -26.51 38.99
CA VAL A 335 -1.85 -26.62 37.75
C VAL A 335 -2.43 -28.01 37.67
N GLN A 336 -3.75 -28.09 37.51
CA GLN A 336 -4.46 -29.35 37.35
C GLN A 336 -5.18 -29.44 36.01
N GLY A 337 -5.20 -30.64 35.43
CA GLY A 337 -6.00 -30.93 34.25
C GLY A 337 -5.45 -30.33 32.96
N ILE A 338 -6.25 -29.55 32.25
CA ILE A 338 -6.05 -29.23 30.82
C ILE A 338 -4.76 -28.46 30.50
N PHE A 339 -4.19 -27.72 31.47
CA PHE A 339 -3.02 -26.88 31.26
C PHE A 339 -1.68 -27.56 31.59
N GLN A 340 -1.69 -28.60 32.43
CA GLN A 340 -0.46 -29.22 32.95
C GLN A 340 0.49 -29.66 31.83
N LYS A 341 -0.04 -30.29 30.79
CA LYS A 341 0.76 -30.78 29.65
C LYS A 341 1.53 -29.68 28.91
N TYR A 342 1.04 -28.43 28.88
CA TYR A 342 1.72 -27.34 28.19
C TYR A 342 2.86 -26.73 29.02
N LEU A 343 2.96 -27.10 30.29
CA LEU A 343 3.99 -26.64 31.21
C LEU A 343 5.05 -27.71 31.47
N THR A 344 4.72 -28.98 31.30
CA THR A 344 5.61 -30.11 31.59
C THR A 344 6.21 -30.78 30.37
N SER A 345 5.51 -30.74 29.23
CA SER A 345 5.97 -31.45 28.02
C SER A 345 6.89 -30.57 27.19
N GLU A 346 8.02 -31.14 26.76
CA GLU A 346 8.96 -30.47 25.87
C GLU A 346 8.29 -30.14 24.52
N GLY A 347 8.52 -28.92 24.01
CA GLY A 347 7.99 -28.46 22.73
C GLY A 347 6.56 -27.93 22.73
N LEU A 348 5.81 -28.09 23.83
CA LEU A 348 4.50 -27.46 24.03
C LEU A 348 4.64 -26.16 24.82
N THR A 349 3.81 -25.18 24.50
CA THR A 349 3.80 -23.86 25.14
C THR A 349 2.37 -23.42 25.46
N LEU A 350 2.23 -22.47 26.39
CA LEU A 350 0.94 -21.89 26.81
C LEU A 350 1.02 -20.36 26.81
N GLN A 351 0.09 -19.71 26.14
CA GLN A 351 0.04 -18.26 25.98
C GLN A 351 -1.29 -17.72 26.46
N VAL A 352 -1.30 -16.44 26.85
CA VAL A 352 -2.51 -15.69 27.19
C VAL A 352 -2.54 -14.35 26.47
N LEU A 353 -3.71 -13.99 25.97
CA LEU A 353 -4.05 -12.68 25.43
C LEU A 353 -5.13 -12.05 26.32
N ARG A 354 -4.87 -10.83 26.80
CA ARG A 354 -5.86 -9.98 27.46
C ARG A 354 -6.60 -9.14 26.42
N ILE A 355 -7.92 -9.14 26.49
CA ILE A 355 -8.80 -8.23 25.74
C ILE A 355 -9.50 -7.33 26.77
N PRO A 356 -9.06 -6.07 26.90
CA PRO A 356 -9.67 -5.08 27.77
C PRO A 356 -11.17 -4.92 27.49
N GLU A 357 -11.98 -4.89 28.53
CA GLU A 357 -13.45 -4.82 28.49
C GLU A 357 -14.15 -5.91 27.64
N GLY A 358 -13.41 -6.95 27.23
CA GLY A 358 -13.94 -7.98 26.34
C GLY A 358 -15.12 -8.75 26.95
N ALA A 359 -15.20 -8.88 28.27
CA ALA A 359 -16.33 -9.56 28.90
C ALA A 359 -17.63 -8.73 28.85
N LYS A 360 -17.52 -7.40 28.79
CA LYS A 360 -18.63 -6.44 28.72
C LYS A 360 -19.24 -6.37 27.31
N HIS A 361 -18.39 -6.41 26.29
CA HIS A 361 -18.80 -6.11 24.90
C HIS A 361 -18.96 -7.34 24.00
N LEU A 362 -18.45 -8.51 24.40
CA LEU A 362 -18.48 -9.74 23.61
C LEU A 362 -19.36 -10.82 24.25
N SER A 363 -20.29 -11.34 23.47
CA SER A 363 -21.06 -12.55 23.83
C SER A 363 -20.20 -13.80 23.69
N ASN A 364 -20.54 -14.88 24.41
CA ASN A 364 -19.81 -16.15 24.28
C ASN A 364 -19.86 -16.69 22.84
N LYS A 365 -20.96 -16.46 22.11
CA LYS A 365 -21.11 -16.87 20.71
C LYS A 365 -20.07 -16.18 19.83
N GLU A 366 -19.93 -14.86 19.95
CA GLU A 366 -18.96 -14.08 19.16
C GLU A 366 -17.51 -14.50 19.45
N VAL A 367 -17.18 -14.79 20.71
CA VAL A 367 -15.84 -15.27 21.04
C VAL A 367 -15.57 -16.65 20.43
N GLU A 368 -16.55 -17.57 20.45
CA GLU A 368 -16.40 -18.87 19.77
C GLU A 368 -16.30 -18.76 18.25
N GLU A 369 -17.04 -17.82 17.62
CA GLU A 369 -16.92 -17.53 16.19
C GLU A 369 -15.50 -17.01 15.85
N ILE A 370 -14.97 -16.06 16.63
CA ILE A 370 -13.60 -15.53 16.45
C ILE A 370 -12.56 -16.64 16.61
N LYS A 371 -12.69 -17.48 17.64
CA LYS A 371 -11.77 -18.61 17.87
C LYS A 371 -11.78 -19.57 16.69
N THR A 372 -12.97 -19.98 16.24
CA THR A 372 -13.15 -20.92 15.14
C THR A 372 -12.56 -20.36 13.84
N ALA A 373 -12.91 -19.13 13.48
CA ALA A 373 -12.38 -18.47 12.29
C ALA A 373 -10.86 -18.32 12.32
N SER A 374 -10.29 -18.03 13.49
CA SER A 374 -8.83 -17.87 13.66
C SER A 374 -8.08 -19.20 13.57
N SER A 375 -8.61 -20.27 14.18
CA SER A 375 -8.03 -21.61 14.07
C SER A 375 -8.08 -22.15 12.63
N LEU A 376 -9.19 -21.94 11.91
CA LEU A 376 -9.31 -22.35 10.51
C LEU A 376 -8.30 -21.66 9.60
N LYS A 377 -7.97 -20.40 9.89
CA LYS A 377 -7.02 -19.62 9.10
C LYS A 377 -5.57 -20.07 9.30
N VAL A 378 -5.22 -20.51 10.51
CA VAL A 378 -3.88 -21.07 10.81
C VAL A 378 -3.80 -22.56 10.43
N ALA A 379 -4.95 -23.24 10.29
CA ALA A 379 -5.06 -24.63 9.87
C ALA A 379 -4.28 -25.62 10.76
N ASP A 380 -4.33 -25.42 12.09
CA ASP A 380 -3.66 -26.29 13.05
C ASP A 380 -4.59 -26.76 14.18
N ASP A 381 -4.96 -28.05 14.12
CA ASP A 381 -5.83 -28.71 15.12
C ASP A 381 -5.11 -29.07 16.43
N SER A 382 -3.78 -28.97 16.46
CA SER A 382 -2.95 -29.29 17.62
C SER A 382 -3.02 -28.24 18.73
N VAL A 383 -3.41 -27.00 18.38
CA VAL A 383 -3.59 -25.91 19.35
C VAL A 383 -4.97 -25.98 19.99
N LYS A 384 -5.04 -25.85 21.33
CA LYS A 384 -6.31 -25.72 22.06
C LYS A 384 -6.46 -24.31 22.61
N VAL A 385 -7.62 -23.71 22.34
CA VAL A 385 -7.95 -22.34 22.73
C VAL A 385 -9.05 -22.32 23.79
N PHE A 386 -8.81 -21.63 24.89
CA PHE A 386 -9.69 -21.52 26.04
C PHE A 386 -10.01 -20.05 26.34
N GLN A 387 -11.15 -19.75 26.97
CA GLN A 387 -11.58 -18.38 27.26
C GLN A 387 -12.05 -18.24 28.70
N CYS A 388 -11.69 -17.13 29.36
CA CYS A 388 -12.15 -16.82 30.71
C CYS A 388 -12.57 -15.35 30.80
N LYS A 389 -13.78 -15.09 31.29
CA LYS A 389 -14.23 -13.74 31.62
C LYS A 389 -13.88 -13.40 33.06
N ILE A 390 -13.31 -12.22 33.29
CA ILE A 390 -13.11 -11.68 34.63
C ILE A 390 -14.39 -10.94 35.01
N LYS A 391 -15.05 -11.42 36.06
CA LYS A 391 -16.28 -10.81 36.57
C LYS A 391 -15.97 -9.50 37.30
N GLU A 392 -17.01 -8.72 37.57
CA GLU A 392 -16.92 -7.45 38.31
C GLU A 392 -16.31 -7.62 39.72
N ASP A 393 -16.46 -8.79 40.35
CA ASP A 393 -15.84 -9.13 41.64
C ASP A 393 -14.36 -9.58 41.52
N GLY A 394 -13.77 -9.50 40.32
CA GLY A 394 -12.42 -9.96 40.02
C GLY A 394 -12.28 -11.49 39.87
N SER A 395 -13.35 -12.25 40.13
CA SER A 395 -13.31 -13.71 40.01
C SER A 395 -13.39 -14.17 38.54
N TRP A 396 -12.76 -15.31 38.27
CA TRP A 396 -12.80 -15.95 36.95
C TRP A 396 -14.15 -16.65 36.72
N SER A 397 -14.66 -16.62 35.49
CA SER A 397 -15.83 -17.42 35.11
C SER A 397 -15.56 -18.93 35.27
N SER A 398 -16.54 -19.66 35.82
CA SER A 398 -16.40 -20.96 36.51
C SER A 398 -15.88 -22.17 35.71
N GLY A 399 -15.62 -22.03 34.40
CA GLY A 399 -15.11 -23.11 33.56
C GLY A 399 -13.62 -23.37 33.75
N LEU A 400 -12.80 -22.32 33.66
CA LEU A 400 -11.34 -22.41 33.80
C LEU A 400 -10.85 -22.23 35.23
N SER A 401 -11.63 -21.61 36.09
CA SER A 401 -11.26 -21.36 37.48
C SER A 401 -11.05 -22.65 38.30
N ARG A 402 -11.56 -23.80 37.83
CA ARG A 402 -11.39 -25.11 38.50
C ARG A 402 -10.04 -25.76 38.24
N HIS A 403 -9.31 -25.29 37.23
CA HIS A 403 -8.03 -25.87 36.80
C HIS A 403 -6.82 -25.15 37.40
N LEU A 404 -7.05 -23.98 38.01
CA LEU A 404 -6.02 -23.09 38.55
C LEU A 404 -6.42 -22.63 39.96
N ASP A 405 -5.51 -22.72 40.90
CA ASP A 405 -5.68 -22.17 42.25
C ASP A 405 -5.79 -20.63 42.23
N ASP A 406 -6.21 -20.05 43.36
CA ASP A 406 -6.40 -18.60 43.49
C ASP A 406 -5.07 -17.84 43.33
N THR A 407 -3.95 -18.41 43.79
CA THR A 407 -2.62 -17.78 43.71
C THR A 407 -2.13 -17.69 42.27
N SER A 408 -2.24 -18.77 41.49
CA SER A 408 -1.89 -18.76 40.06
C SER A 408 -2.81 -17.80 39.28
N ARG A 409 -4.10 -17.75 39.61
CA ARG A 409 -5.03 -16.79 38.98
C ARG A 409 -4.66 -15.34 39.27
N CYS A 410 -4.33 -15.02 40.53
CA CYS A 410 -3.86 -13.67 40.90
C CYS A 410 -2.57 -13.31 40.16
N ARG A 411 -1.63 -14.26 40.05
CA ARG A 411 -0.38 -14.05 39.34
C ARG A 411 -0.57 -13.84 37.84
N ILE A 412 -1.44 -14.62 37.20
CA ILE A 412 -1.79 -14.43 35.79
C ILE A 412 -2.48 -13.08 35.57
N ASN A 413 -3.44 -12.70 36.43
CA ASN A 413 -4.09 -11.38 36.34
C ASN A 413 -3.05 -10.27 36.47
N SER A 414 -2.12 -10.35 37.42
CA SER A 414 -1.05 -9.36 37.58
C SER A 414 -0.11 -9.29 36.37
N LEU A 415 0.31 -10.44 35.83
CA LEU A 415 1.20 -10.51 34.65
C LEU A 415 0.52 -9.96 33.39
N SER A 416 -0.76 -10.28 33.20
CA SER A 416 -1.55 -9.81 32.05
C SER A 416 -2.11 -8.40 32.23
N GLY A 417 -2.03 -7.86 33.45
CA GLY A 417 -2.68 -6.62 33.85
C GLY A 417 -4.20 -6.69 33.81
N ALA A 418 -4.79 -7.89 33.90
CA ALA A 418 -6.21 -8.09 33.67
C ALA A 418 -7.08 -7.56 34.82
N GLU A 419 -8.17 -6.89 34.44
CA GLU A 419 -9.06 -6.16 35.33
C GLU A 419 -10.49 -6.71 35.25
N PRO A 420 -11.36 -6.40 36.24
CA PRO A 420 -12.77 -6.73 36.17
C PRO A 420 -13.44 -6.22 34.87
N GLY A 421 -14.13 -7.13 34.16
CA GLY A 421 -14.74 -6.84 32.86
C GLY A 421 -13.90 -7.26 31.66
N ASP A 422 -12.68 -7.75 31.85
CA ASP A 422 -11.82 -8.22 30.76
C ASP A 422 -12.11 -9.66 30.33
N LEU A 423 -11.67 -9.99 29.12
CA LEU A 423 -11.65 -11.34 28.58
C LEU A 423 -10.20 -11.81 28.44
N LEU A 424 -9.88 -12.96 29.03
CA LEU A 424 -8.62 -13.67 28.83
C LEU A 424 -8.83 -14.82 27.84
N ILE A 425 -7.97 -14.91 26.83
CA ILE A 425 -7.94 -16.03 25.88
C ILE A 425 -6.60 -16.73 26.01
N PHE A 426 -6.65 -18.04 26.28
CA PHE A 426 -5.48 -18.89 26.40
C PHE A 426 -5.35 -19.75 25.17
N ALA A 427 -4.13 -19.95 24.66
CA ALA A 427 -3.85 -20.92 23.62
C ALA A 427 -2.66 -21.78 24.04
N GLY A 428 -2.78 -23.10 23.91
CA GLY A 428 -1.69 -24.03 24.20
C GLY A 428 -1.47 -25.02 23.05
N GLY A 429 -0.22 -25.26 22.69
CA GLY A 429 0.15 -26.05 21.52
C GLY A 429 1.65 -26.02 21.22
N PRO A 430 2.10 -26.59 20.09
CA PRO A 430 3.51 -26.71 19.77
C PRO A 430 4.12 -25.40 19.27
N LYS A 431 5.38 -25.15 19.65
CA LYS A 431 6.23 -24.05 19.13
C LYS A 431 5.50 -22.69 19.07
N PHE A 432 5.44 -22.05 17.90
CA PHE A 432 4.84 -20.72 17.70
C PHE A 432 3.34 -20.76 17.38
N ASN A 433 2.76 -21.94 17.15
CA ASN A 433 1.40 -22.05 16.62
C ASN A 433 0.34 -21.39 17.52
N PRO A 434 0.42 -21.50 18.86
CA PRO A 434 -0.46 -20.73 19.74
C PRO A 434 -0.37 -19.21 19.56
N HIS A 435 0.84 -18.67 19.31
CA HIS A 435 1.02 -17.24 19.08
C HIS A 435 0.31 -16.80 17.79
N LEU A 436 0.44 -17.58 16.71
CA LEU A 436 -0.20 -17.29 15.43
C LEU A 436 -1.73 -17.22 15.56
N ILE A 437 -2.33 -18.16 16.28
CA ILE A 437 -3.78 -18.15 16.52
C ILE A 437 -4.19 -16.96 17.38
N LEU A 438 -3.47 -16.68 18.48
CA LEU A 438 -3.77 -15.51 19.32
C LEU A 438 -3.58 -14.18 18.58
N GLY A 439 -2.63 -14.09 17.63
CA GLY A 439 -2.45 -12.93 16.77
C GLY A 439 -3.64 -12.68 15.85
N GLN A 440 -4.22 -13.73 15.27
CA GLN A 440 -5.46 -13.61 14.51
C GLN A 440 -6.65 -13.21 15.39
N ILE A 441 -6.78 -13.83 16.57
CA ILE A 441 -7.83 -13.49 17.54
C ILE A 441 -7.71 -12.03 17.98
N ARG A 442 -6.49 -11.54 18.25
CA ARG A 442 -6.20 -10.14 18.60
C ARG A 442 -6.75 -9.18 17.54
N LEU A 443 -6.41 -9.37 16.28
CA LEU A 443 -6.85 -8.48 15.18
C LEU A 443 -8.36 -8.59 14.91
N ASN A 444 -8.90 -9.82 14.87
CA ASN A 444 -10.32 -10.06 14.62
C ASN A 444 -11.20 -9.46 15.72
N THR A 445 -10.75 -9.56 16.98
CA THR A 445 -11.46 -8.96 18.12
C THR A 445 -11.42 -7.44 18.06
N ALA A 446 -10.26 -6.84 17.76
CA ALA A 446 -10.16 -5.39 17.60
C ALA A 446 -11.12 -4.86 16.52
N ASN A 447 -11.17 -5.54 15.36
CA ASN A 447 -12.09 -5.20 14.27
C ASN A 447 -13.57 -5.32 14.69
N LEU A 448 -13.92 -6.36 15.46
CA LEU A 448 -15.29 -6.55 15.95
C LEU A 448 -15.70 -5.50 16.98
N LEU A 449 -14.81 -5.12 17.90
CA LEU A 449 -15.11 -4.06 18.86
C LEU A 449 -15.29 -2.71 18.17
N GLU A 450 -14.44 -2.39 17.19
CA GLU A 450 -14.55 -1.15 16.41
C GLU A 450 -15.82 -1.09 15.56
N SER A 451 -16.28 -2.22 15.00
CA SER A 451 -17.56 -2.28 14.27
C SER A 451 -18.77 -2.04 15.18
N LYS A 452 -18.63 -2.22 16.50
CA LYS A 452 -19.61 -1.87 17.53
C LYS A 452 -19.46 -0.45 18.06
N GLY A 453 -18.53 0.35 17.53
CA GLY A 453 -18.27 1.73 17.96
C GLY A 453 -17.34 1.85 19.17
N ILE A 454 -16.65 0.78 19.58
CA ILE A 454 -15.68 0.82 20.67
C ILE A 454 -14.30 1.08 20.07
N LYS A 455 -13.69 2.22 20.40
CA LYS A 455 -12.37 2.59 19.89
C LYS A 455 -11.31 1.69 20.51
N VAL A 456 -10.60 0.93 19.68
CA VAL A 456 -9.48 0.07 20.12
C VAL A 456 -8.15 0.62 19.61
N ARG A 457 -8.07 0.98 18.33
CA ARG A 457 -6.87 1.54 17.72
C ARG A 457 -6.82 3.05 17.90
N GLU A 458 -5.64 3.53 18.22
CA GLU A 458 -5.35 4.96 18.15
C GLU A 458 -5.25 5.47 16.71
N ASP A 459 -5.54 6.75 16.54
CA ASP A 459 -5.40 7.42 15.26
C ASP A 459 -3.92 7.68 14.92
N GLY A 460 -3.61 7.78 13.63
CA GLY A 460 -2.27 8.12 13.15
C GLY A 460 -1.55 6.96 12.45
N PHE A 461 -0.25 7.16 12.24
CA PHE A 461 0.63 6.28 11.47
C PHE A 461 1.71 5.72 12.40
N GLN A 462 1.69 4.39 12.59
CA GLN A 462 2.66 3.67 13.41
C GLN A 462 3.53 2.81 12.51
N PHE A 463 4.75 3.27 12.30
CA PHE A 463 5.79 2.54 11.58
C PHE A 463 6.49 1.55 12.51
N LEU A 464 6.99 0.45 11.93
CA LEU A 464 7.81 -0.54 12.60
C LEU A 464 8.72 -1.20 11.56
N TRP A 465 10.01 -1.25 11.84
CA TRP A 465 10.93 -2.19 11.21
C TRP A 465 10.85 -3.54 11.90
N VAL A 466 10.70 -4.59 11.11
CA VAL A 466 10.89 -5.97 11.55
C VAL A 466 12.13 -6.50 10.86
N ASP A 467 13.02 -7.15 11.59
CA ASP A 467 14.26 -7.72 11.06
C ASP A 467 14.61 -9.06 11.70
N ASN A 468 15.81 -9.58 11.40
CA ASN A 468 16.30 -10.86 11.94
C ASN A 468 15.35 -12.02 11.66
N PHE A 469 14.77 -12.03 10.46
CA PHE A 469 13.91 -13.12 10.00
C PHE A 469 14.72 -14.40 9.83
N PRO A 470 14.09 -15.58 9.96
CA PRO A 470 14.72 -16.82 9.52
C PRO A 470 15.06 -16.73 8.03
N LEU A 471 16.21 -17.27 7.61
CA LEU A 471 16.58 -17.31 6.19
C LEU A 471 15.72 -18.32 5.42
N PHE A 472 15.41 -19.44 6.07
CA PHE A 472 14.65 -20.55 5.50
C PHE A 472 13.44 -20.90 6.35
N LEU A 473 12.37 -21.33 5.69
CA LEU A 473 11.19 -21.93 6.30
C LEU A 473 11.01 -23.36 5.79
N PRO A 474 10.38 -24.25 6.58
CA PRO A 474 9.93 -25.54 6.05
C PRO A 474 8.91 -25.31 4.93
N LYS A 475 8.98 -26.10 3.86
CA LYS A 475 8.00 -26.02 2.76
C LYS A 475 6.56 -26.20 3.27
N GLU A 476 5.65 -25.35 2.81
CA GLU A 476 4.23 -25.49 3.11
C GLU A 476 3.67 -26.85 2.62
N ASN A 477 2.64 -27.38 3.28
CA ASN A 477 1.92 -28.64 2.97
C ASN A 477 2.69 -29.96 3.21
N GLY A 478 3.70 -29.97 4.08
CA GLY A 478 4.36 -31.22 4.49
C GLY A 478 5.29 -31.81 3.44
N GLY A 479 5.70 -31.02 2.44
CA GLY A 479 6.78 -31.39 1.53
C GLY A 479 8.11 -31.46 2.29
N GLU A 480 8.93 -32.48 2.01
CA GLU A 480 10.28 -32.55 2.57
C GLU A 480 11.15 -31.41 2.00
N GLY A 481 11.80 -30.65 2.88
CA GLY A 481 12.80 -29.64 2.52
C GLY A 481 12.49 -28.22 3.00
N LEU A 482 13.38 -27.31 2.63
CA LEU A 482 13.33 -25.89 2.98
C LEU A 482 12.95 -25.04 1.77
N GLU A 483 12.34 -23.90 2.04
CA GLU A 483 12.13 -22.80 1.10
C GLU A 483 12.68 -21.49 1.68
N SER A 484 12.90 -20.51 0.81
CA SER A 484 13.38 -19.19 1.25
C SER A 484 12.26 -18.46 1.98
N ALA A 485 12.57 -17.85 3.14
CA ALA A 485 11.56 -17.09 3.90
C ALA A 485 11.09 -15.80 3.19
N HIS A 486 11.95 -15.23 2.33
CA HIS A 486 11.63 -14.03 1.55
C HIS A 486 11.96 -14.23 0.06
N HIS A 487 13.24 -14.34 -0.29
CA HIS A 487 13.68 -14.70 -1.64
C HIS A 487 15.06 -15.39 -1.58
N PRO A 488 15.46 -16.16 -2.59
CA PRO A 488 16.67 -16.98 -2.53
C PRO A 488 17.99 -16.20 -2.54
N PHE A 489 17.96 -14.90 -2.84
CA PHE A 489 19.16 -14.04 -2.91
C PHE A 489 19.52 -13.34 -1.59
N THR A 490 18.81 -13.62 -0.49
CA THR A 490 19.03 -12.92 0.80
C THR A 490 20.31 -13.41 1.47
N ALA A 491 21.17 -12.49 1.91
CA ALA A 491 22.37 -12.80 2.63
C ALA A 491 22.06 -13.37 4.03
N PRO A 492 22.75 -14.44 4.48
CA PRO A 492 22.71 -14.86 5.87
C PRO A 492 23.39 -13.81 6.76
N HIS A 493 23.03 -13.78 8.05
CA HIS A 493 23.86 -13.10 9.05
C HIS A 493 25.25 -13.75 9.12
N SER A 494 26.29 -12.91 9.20
CA SER A 494 27.68 -13.37 9.27
C SER A 494 27.93 -14.30 10.47
N GLU A 495 27.26 -14.03 11.60
CA GLU A 495 27.32 -14.82 12.84
C GLU A 495 26.79 -16.25 12.66
N ASP A 496 25.86 -16.45 11.72
CA ASP A 496 25.13 -17.71 11.55
C ASP A 496 25.70 -18.56 10.38
N LEU A 497 26.75 -18.09 9.70
CA LEU A 497 27.34 -18.78 8.54
C LEU A 497 27.77 -20.23 8.85
N ASN A 498 28.23 -20.51 10.06
CA ASN A 498 28.61 -21.86 10.48
C ASN A 498 27.39 -22.80 10.58
N HIS A 499 26.21 -22.26 10.88
CA HIS A 499 24.98 -23.04 10.94
C HIS A 499 24.44 -23.37 9.55
N LEU A 500 24.79 -22.60 8.53
CA LEU A 500 24.32 -22.83 7.15
C LEU A 500 24.61 -24.25 6.63
N TYR A 501 25.77 -24.81 6.97
CA TYR A 501 26.21 -26.13 6.50
C TYR A 501 25.73 -27.29 7.39
N SER A 502 25.23 -27.01 8.60
CA SER A 502 24.92 -28.02 9.61
C SER A 502 23.45 -28.04 10.04
N LYS A 503 22.87 -26.85 10.26
CA LYS A 503 21.51 -26.61 10.74
C LYS A 503 20.94 -25.35 10.06
N PRO A 504 20.67 -25.40 8.74
CA PRO A 504 20.20 -24.25 7.97
C PRO A 504 18.92 -23.63 8.54
N GLU A 505 18.08 -24.39 9.24
CA GLU A 505 16.85 -23.93 9.90
C GLU A 505 17.08 -22.92 11.04
N LEU A 506 18.32 -22.79 11.54
CA LEU A 506 18.69 -21.83 12.58
C LEU A 506 19.28 -20.54 12.03
N VAL A 507 19.54 -20.46 10.73
CA VAL A 507 20.21 -19.32 10.12
C VAL A 507 19.24 -18.16 9.95
N ARG A 508 19.62 -16.97 10.45
CA ARG A 508 18.90 -15.72 10.19
C ARG A 508 19.33 -15.11 8.85
N GLY A 509 18.39 -14.51 8.16
CA GLY A 509 18.63 -13.69 6.98
C GLY A 509 18.73 -12.22 7.34
N GLN A 510 19.55 -11.47 6.61
CA GLN A 510 19.61 -10.00 6.66
C GLN A 510 18.43 -9.39 5.88
N HIS A 511 17.23 -9.87 6.22
CA HIS A 511 15.94 -9.43 5.68
C HIS A 511 15.27 -8.49 6.67
N TYR A 512 14.60 -7.48 6.13
CA TYR A 512 13.90 -6.46 6.90
C TYR A 512 12.64 -6.01 6.17
N ASP A 513 11.55 -5.90 6.94
CA ASP A 513 10.26 -5.43 6.48
C ASP A 513 9.88 -4.12 7.17
N LEU A 514 9.34 -3.19 6.40
CA LEU A 514 8.72 -1.97 6.91
C LEU A 514 7.21 -2.19 7.02
N VAL A 515 6.72 -2.10 8.24
CA VAL A 515 5.30 -2.26 8.58
C VAL A 515 4.71 -0.89 8.93
N LEU A 516 3.51 -0.64 8.44
CA LEU A 516 2.72 0.55 8.76
C LEU A 516 1.30 0.12 9.12
N ASN A 517 0.87 0.39 10.36
CA ASN A 517 -0.49 0.12 10.84
C ASN A 517 -0.93 -1.34 10.59
N GLY A 518 -0.04 -2.31 10.81
CA GLY A 518 -0.30 -3.74 10.60
C GLY A 518 -0.27 -4.21 9.15
N ASN A 519 0.22 -3.37 8.23
CA ASN A 519 0.40 -3.70 6.83
C ASN A 519 1.88 -3.62 6.48
N GLU A 520 2.42 -4.67 5.86
CA GLU A 520 3.74 -4.64 5.24
C GLU A 520 3.69 -3.66 4.06
N ILE A 521 4.40 -2.53 4.14
CA ILE A 521 4.46 -1.52 3.08
C ILE A 521 5.74 -1.60 2.25
N GLY A 522 6.73 -2.36 2.72
CA GLY A 522 7.89 -2.72 1.92
C GLY A 522 8.75 -3.77 2.59
N GLY A 523 9.61 -4.39 1.80
CA GLY A 523 10.48 -5.48 2.22
C GLY A 523 11.76 -5.49 1.41
N GLY A 524 12.86 -5.87 2.05
CA GLY A 524 14.19 -5.76 1.49
C GLY A 524 15.20 -6.64 2.20
N SER A 525 16.35 -6.82 1.59
CA SER A 525 17.44 -7.55 2.22
C SER A 525 18.78 -7.13 1.67
N ILE A 526 19.83 -7.42 2.43
CA ILE A 526 21.18 -7.49 1.90
C ILE A 526 21.27 -8.73 1.01
N ARG A 527 21.91 -8.59 -0.15
CA ARG A 527 22.01 -9.66 -1.15
C ARG A 527 23.29 -10.45 -0.99
N ILE A 528 23.21 -11.72 -1.37
CA ILE A 528 24.40 -12.56 -1.55
C ILE A 528 25.12 -12.06 -2.81
N HIS A 529 26.34 -11.56 -2.62
CA HIS A 529 27.23 -11.19 -3.73
C HIS A 529 28.24 -12.30 -4.06
N ASP A 530 28.46 -13.25 -3.15
CA ASP A 530 29.33 -14.41 -3.37
C ASP A 530 28.58 -15.50 -4.16
N SER A 531 29.05 -15.70 -5.39
CA SER A 531 28.54 -16.64 -6.36
C SER A 531 28.56 -18.11 -5.90
N LYS A 532 29.57 -18.52 -5.12
CA LYS A 532 29.70 -19.87 -4.55
C LYS A 532 28.69 -20.10 -3.44
N LEU A 533 28.53 -19.12 -2.56
CA LEU A 533 27.52 -19.14 -1.51
C LEU A 533 26.11 -19.23 -2.11
N GLN A 534 25.83 -18.41 -3.14
CA GLN A 534 24.53 -18.42 -3.81
C GLN A 534 24.22 -19.77 -4.46
N ARG A 535 25.19 -20.41 -5.13
CA ARG A 535 25.03 -21.77 -5.69
C ARG A 535 24.76 -22.81 -4.60
N TYR A 536 25.49 -22.76 -3.49
CA TYR A 536 25.26 -23.68 -2.38
C TYR A 536 23.84 -23.55 -1.81
N ILE A 537 23.36 -22.32 -1.62
CA ILE A 537 22.00 -22.07 -1.12
C ILE A 537 20.95 -22.61 -2.12
N LEU A 538 21.09 -22.30 -3.41
CA LEU A 538 20.12 -22.74 -4.43
C LEU A 538 20.13 -24.25 -4.62
N SER A 539 21.30 -24.84 -4.90
CA SER A 539 21.42 -26.24 -5.30
C SER A 539 21.43 -27.21 -4.11
N ASP A 540 22.13 -26.89 -3.03
CA ASP A 540 22.33 -27.82 -1.91
C ASP A 540 21.24 -27.69 -0.84
N ILE A 541 20.80 -26.47 -0.52
CA ILE A 541 19.78 -26.24 0.52
C ILE A 541 18.37 -26.26 -0.06
N LEU A 542 18.09 -25.38 -1.03
CA LEU A 542 16.74 -25.19 -1.58
C LEU A 542 16.36 -26.24 -2.63
N LYS A 543 17.36 -26.94 -3.20
CA LYS A 543 17.19 -27.94 -4.27
C LYS A 543 16.52 -27.34 -5.53
N GLU A 544 16.85 -26.09 -5.85
CA GLU A 544 16.35 -25.37 -7.03
C GLU A 544 17.23 -25.63 -8.27
N ASP A 545 16.61 -25.56 -9.46
CA ASP A 545 17.35 -25.61 -10.73
C ASP A 545 18.02 -24.25 -11.01
N ILE A 546 19.34 -24.24 -10.95
CA ILE A 546 20.16 -23.05 -11.19
C ILE A 546 20.29 -22.69 -12.66
N SER A 547 19.90 -23.57 -13.60
CA SER A 547 20.02 -23.31 -15.04
C SER A 547 19.26 -22.06 -15.47
N GLU A 548 18.17 -21.74 -14.76
CA GLU A 548 17.39 -20.54 -15.01
C GLU A 548 18.03 -19.24 -14.49
N LEU A 549 19.03 -19.36 -13.62
CA LEU A 549 19.71 -18.25 -12.95
C LEU A 549 21.18 -18.11 -13.35
N GLU A 550 21.68 -18.93 -14.29
CA GLU A 550 23.10 -18.94 -14.65
C GLU A 550 23.62 -17.57 -15.13
N HIS A 551 22.79 -16.76 -15.79
CA HIS A 551 23.18 -15.40 -16.20
C HIS A 551 23.44 -14.48 -15.00
N LEU A 552 22.67 -14.63 -13.91
CA LEU A 552 22.85 -13.86 -12.68
C LEU A 552 24.05 -14.40 -11.90
N LEU A 553 24.14 -15.73 -11.76
CA LEU A 553 25.24 -16.39 -11.08
C LEU A 553 26.59 -16.08 -11.73
N PHE A 554 26.68 -16.11 -13.06
CA PHE A 554 27.86 -15.69 -13.80
C PHE A 554 28.19 -14.21 -13.57
N ALA A 555 27.18 -13.34 -13.49
CA ALA A 555 27.40 -11.93 -13.18
C ALA A 555 27.96 -11.73 -11.77
N LEU A 556 27.58 -12.56 -10.79
CA LEU A 556 28.19 -12.54 -9.46
C LEU A 556 29.69 -12.90 -9.50
N ASP A 557 30.08 -13.86 -10.34
CA ASP A 557 31.49 -14.25 -10.55
C ASP A 557 32.32 -13.13 -11.21
N CYS A 558 31.69 -12.19 -11.90
CA CYS A 558 32.37 -11.05 -12.54
C CYS A 558 32.76 -9.92 -11.56
N GLY A 559 32.73 -10.18 -10.24
CA GLY A 559 33.11 -9.22 -9.21
C GLY A 559 31.93 -8.37 -8.74
N ALA A 560 30.81 -9.01 -8.38
CA ALA A 560 29.68 -8.30 -7.78
C ALA A 560 30.07 -7.63 -6.44
N PRO A 561 29.74 -6.34 -6.23
CA PRO A 561 29.97 -5.70 -4.94
C PRO A 561 28.98 -6.24 -3.89
N PRO A 562 29.29 -6.12 -2.58
CA PRO A 562 28.26 -6.21 -1.55
C PRO A 562 27.16 -5.20 -1.88
N HIS A 563 25.90 -5.62 -1.83
CA HIS A 563 24.78 -4.76 -2.20
C HIS A 563 23.51 -5.16 -1.43
N GLY A 564 22.60 -4.21 -1.31
CA GLY A 564 21.35 -4.39 -0.61
C GLY A 564 20.30 -3.40 -1.08
N GLY A 565 19.05 -3.70 -0.82
CA GLY A 565 17.96 -2.85 -1.28
C GLY A 565 16.60 -3.27 -0.76
N ILE A 566 15.59 -2.53 -1.18
CA ILE A 566 14.23 -2.63 -0.66
C ILE A 566 13.24 -2.23 -1.75
N ALA A 567 12.05 -2.81 -1.70
CA ALA A 567 10.93 -2.39 -2.51
C ALA A 567 9.77 -1.94 -1.62
N LEU A 568 9.24 -0.74 -1.84
CA LEU A 568 8.01 -0.27 -1.18
C LEU A 568 6.80 -0.44 -2.10
N GLY A 569 5.72 -1.02 -1.59
CA GLY A 569 4.44 -1.12 -2.30
C GLY A 569 3.75 0.24 -2.35
N LEU A 570 3.95 0.99 -3.43
CA LEU A 570 3.43 2.36 -3.59
C LEU A 570 1.90 2.40 -3.45
N ASP A 571 1.18 1.46 -4.09
CA ASP A 571 -0.28 1.44 -4.05
C ASP A 571 -0.81 1.25 -2.62
N ARG A 572 -0.16 0.40 -1.84
CA ARG A 572 -0.53 0.15 -0.44
C ARG A 572 -0.20 1.36 0.43
N LEU A 573 0.98 1.97 0.25
CA LEU A 573 1.39 3.15 0.99
C LEU A 573 0.42 4.32 0.78
N ILE A 574 0.06 4.62 -0.47
CA ILE A 574 -0.91 5.68 -0.79
C ILE A 574 -2.31 5.34 -0.25
N ALA A 575 -2.74 4.09 -0.30
CA ALA A 575 -4.04 3.68 0.26
C ALA A 575 -4.10 3.94 1.77
N ILE A 576 -3.03 3.63 2.50
CA ILE A 576 -2.94 3.88 3.94
C ILE A 576 -2.93 5.37 4.24
N MET A 577 -2.10 6.18 3.54
CA MET A 577 -2.06 7.64 3.67
C MET A 577 -3.45 8.28 3.47
N CYS A 578 -4.17 7.81 2.44
CA CYS A 578 -5.50 8.31 2.09
C CYS A 578 -6.64 7.64 2.87
N LYS A 579 -6.33 6.79 3.86
CA LYS A 579 -7.30 6.02 4.67
C LYS A 579 -8.33 5.28 3.80
N LYS A 580 -7.85 4.57 2.77
CA LYS A 580 -8.66 3.75 1.86
C LYS A 580 -8.55 2.28 2.23
N ASP A 581 -9.69 1.59 2.22
CA ASP A 581 -9.76 0.16 2.51
C ASP A 581 -9.24 -0.72 1.36
N SER A 582 -9.13 -0.15 0.15
CA SER A 582 -8.74 -0.86 -1.06
C SER A 582 -7.72 -0.06 -1.86
N ILE A 583 -6.71 -0.75 -2.38
CA ILE A 583 -5.72 -0.12 -3.28
C ILE A 583 -6.34 0.30 -4.62
N ARG A 584 -7.53 -0.23 -4.95
CA ARG A 584 -8.28 0.17 -6.17
C ARG A 584 -8.66 1.65 -6.15
N ASP A 585 -8.87 2.22 -4.97
CA ASP A 585 -9.24 3.63 -4.83
C ASP A 585 -8.06 4.59 -5.02
N VAL A 586 -6.83 4.06 -5.11
CA VAL A 586 -5.61 4.85 -5.38
C VAL A 586 -4.98 4.57 -6.74
N ILE A 587 -5.62 3.70 -7.53
CA ILE A 587 -5.25 3.37 -8.90
C ILE A 587 -6.26 4.02 -9.84
N ALA A 588 -5.78 4.62 -10.94
CA ALA A 588 -6.65 5.32 -11.88
C ALA A 588 -7.67 4.37 -12.52
N PHE A 589 -7.22 3.22 -13.02
CA PHE A 589 -8.03 2.21 -13.71
C PHE A 589 -7.73 0.81 -13.13
N PRO A 590 -8.29 0.47 -11.96
CA PRO A 590 -8.03 -0.80 -11.29
C PRO A 590 -8.81 -1.96 -11.94
N LYS A 591 -8.35 -3.19 -11.71
CA LYS A 591 -9.05 -4.43 -12.03
C LYS A 591 -9.94 -4.86 -10.86
N ILE A 592 -11.08 -5.49 -11.17
CA ILE A 592 -11.97 -6.12 -10.18
C ILE A 592 -11.56 -7.57 -9.90
N MET A 593 -12.40 -8.27 -9.13
CA MET A 593 -12.22 -9.69 -8.82
C MET A 593 -11.96 -10.53 -10.08
N GLY A 594 -10.93 -11.37 -10.03
CA GLY A 594 -10.53 -12.23 -11.15
C GLY A 594 -9.73 -11.51 -12.24
N GLY A 595 -9.13 -10.35 -11.93
CA GLY A 595 -8.27 -9.60 -12.86
C GLY A 595 -9.01 -8.94 -14.01
N LYS A 596 -10.35 -8.81 -13.91
CA LYS A 596 -11.20 -8.27 -14.98
C LYS A 596 -11.20 -6.75 -14.99
N ASP A 597 -11.30 -6.18 -16.18
CA ASP A 597 -11.53 -4.77 -16.43
C ASP A 597 -12.93 -4.56 -17.03
N PRO A 598 -13.92 -4.15 -16.23
CA PRO A 598 -15.27 -3.87 -16.72
C PRO A 598 -15.38 -2.67 -17.66
N LEU A 599 -14.37 -1.79 -17.69
CA LEU A 599 -14.38 -0.60 -18.55
C LEU A 599 -14.18 -0.99 -20.02
N SER A 600 -13.24 -1.90 -20.27
CA SER A 600 -12.86 -2.36 -21.61
C SER A 600 -13.25 -3.82 -21.88
N ASP A 601 -14.05 -4.43 -21.00
CA ASP A 601 -14.43 -5.85 -21.04
C ASP A 601 -13.20 -6.78 -21.23
N SER A 602 -12.14 -6.54 -20.45
CA SER A 602 -10.88 -7.31 -20.51
C SER A 602 -10.72 -8.29 -19.34
N PRO A 603 -10.02 -9.43 -19.50
CA PRO A 603 -9.41 -9.94 -20.73
C PRO A 603 -10.45 -10.37 -21.78
N ALA A 604 -10.07 -10.33 -23.05
CA ALA A 604 -10.91 -10.66 -24.20
C ALA A 604 -10.30 -11.80 -25.04
N SER A 605 -11.12 -12.48 -25.85
CA SER A 605 -10.65 -13.49 -26.80
C SER A 605 -9.89 -12.85 -27.96
N ILE A 606 -8.82 -13.48 -28.43
CA ILE A 606 -8.08 -13.08 -29.64
C ILE A 606 -8.59 -13.83 -30.87
N SER A 607 -8.28 -13.31 -32.07
CA SER A 607 -8.72 -13.92 -33.31
C SER A 607 -7.98 -15.25 -33.60
N GLN A 608 -8.55 -16.11 -34.44
CA GLN A 608 -7.85 -17.32 -34.90
C GLN A 608 -6.54 -16.97 -35.62
N ALA A 609 -6.53 -15.89 -36.41
CA ALA A 609 -5.31 -15.42 -37.09
C ALA A 609 -4.19 -15.06 -36.11
N ASP A 610 -4.53 -14.41 -34.99
CA ASP A 610 -3.55 -14.11 -33.93
C ASP A 610 -3.05 -15.39 -33.25
N MET A 611 -3.96 -16.33 -32.96
CA MET A 611 -3.57 -17.63 -32.38
C MET A 611 -2.61 -18.38 -33.31
N ASP A 612 -2.89 -18.44 -34.61
CA ASP A 612 -2.04 -19.09 -35.61
C ASP A 612 -0.67 -18.41 -35.70
N TYR A 613 -0.64 -17.06 -35.67
CA TYR A 613 0.59 -16.26 -35.69
C TYR A 613 1.50 -16.55 -34.48
N TYR A 614 0.91 -16.77 -33.31
CA TYR A 614 1.63 -17.11 -32.08
C TYR A 614 1.80 -18.62 -31.86
N HIS A 615 1.40 -19.46 -32.81
CA HIS A 615 1.45 -20.92 -32.71
C HIS A 615 0.69 -21.47 -31.48
N LEU A 616 -0.43 -20.83 -31.13
CA LEU A 616 -1.25 -21.20 -29.99
C LEU A 616 -2.45 -22.04 -30.43
N LYS A 617 -2.81 -23.02 -29.61
CA LYS A 617 -4.07 -23.76 -29.73
C LYS A 617 -4.72 -23.85 -28.37
N LEU A 618 -5.94 -23.37 -28.27
CA LEU A 618 -6.74 -23.55 -27.06
C LEU A 618 -7.03 -25.04 -26.88
N LYS A 619 -6.78 -25.57 -25.68
CA LYS A 619 -7.28 -26.89 -25.33
C LYS A 619 -8.78 -26.79 -25.17
N THR A 620 -9.53 -27.59 -25.93
CA THR A 620 -10.94 -27.83 -25.64
C THR A 620 -11.02 -28.46 -24.25
N GLN A 621 -11.80 -27.85 -23.35
CA GLN A 621 -12.18 -28.53 -22.12
C GLN A 621 -13.19 -29.61 -22.53
N ASP A 622 -12.70 -30.82 -22.81
CA ASP A 622 -13.57 -31.98 -22.98
C ASP A 622 -14.16 -32.31 -21.60
N GLY A 623 -15.46 -32.03 -21.43
CA GLY A 623 -16.30 -32.59 -20.38
C GLY A 623 -16.64 -31.67 -19.22
N HIS A 624 -17.63 -30.78 -19.41
CA HIS A 624 -18.84 -30.71 -18.57
C HIS A 624 -19.96 -30.15 -19.44
N SER A 625 -20.52 -31.05 -20.25
CA SER A 625 -21.90 -30.96 -20.72
C SER A 625 -22.82 -31.29 -19.56
N GLU A 626 -23.43 -30.27 -18.96
CA GLU A 626 -24.89 -30.12 -18.74
C GLU A 626 -25.20 -28.75 -18.14
#